data_AF-A0A0Q6LUE0-F1
#
_entry.id   AF-A0A0Q6LUE0-F1
#
_cell.length_a   1.000
_cell.length_b   1.000
_cell.length_c   1.000
_cell.angle_alpha   90.00
_cell.angle_beta   90.00
_cell.angle_gamma   90.00
#
_symmetry.space_group_name_H-M   'P 1'
#
loop_
_entity.id
_entity.type
_entity.pdbx_description
1 polymer ?
#
loop_
_entity_poly.entity_id
_entity_poly.type
_entity_poly.pdbx_seq_one_letter_code
_entity_poly.pdbx_strand_id
1 'polypeptide(L)'
;MQTIKVLPVGAPWPGIGYVESALLAISEVDLQERISTKLARGTEDGLGSWAAVGLRLPSGGIVELVNYHERPGQNAFIVRTVATAAPELVLDELLSCLGLTQPSVIWRWGDSTA
;
A
#
# COMPACT_ATOMS: atom_id res chain seq x y z
N MET A 1 -17.26 -11.97 3.28
CA MET A 1 -15.88 -11.49 3.52
C MET A 1 -15.18 -11.53 2.17
N GLN A 2 -14.88 -10.38 1.56
CA GLN A 2 -14.13 -10.38 0.31
C GLN A 2 -12.65 -10.59 0.64
N THR A 3 -11.99 -11.51 -0.05
CA THR A 3 -10.64 -11.97 0.31
C THR A 3 -9.59 -11.24 -0.50
N ILE A 4 -8.73 -10.47 0.17
CA ILE A 4 -7.50 -9.94 -0.41
C ILE A 4 -6.49 -11.07 -0.62
N LYS A 5 -5.72 -11.02 -1.71
CA LYS A 5 -4.67 -12.01 -2.01
C LYS A 5 -3.30 -11.36 -1.91
N VAL A 6 -2.41 -11.93 -1.13
CA VAL A 6 -0.99 -11.55 -1.10
C VAL A 6 -0.33 -11.99 -2.41
N LEU A 7 0.42 -11.10 -3.04
CA LEU A 7 1.19 -11.38 -4.24
C LEU A 7 2.59 -11.90 -3.89
N PRO A 8 3.20 -12.75 -4.73
CA PRO A 8 4.59 -13.16 -4.56
C PRO A 8 5.54 -11.96 -4.55
N VAL A 9 6.60 -12.05 -3.76
CA VAL A 9 7.69 -11.06 -3.78
C VAL A 9 8.32 -11.01 -5.17
N GLY A 10 8.54 -9.80 -5.70
CA GLY A 10 9.08 -9.60 -7.05
C GLY A 10 8.06 -9.81 -8.18
N ALA A 11 6.77 -9.97 -7.86
CA ALA A 11 5.73 -9.95 -8.88
C ALA A 11 5.80 -8.61 -9.66
N PRO A 12 5.79 -8.65 -11.00
CA PRO A 12 5.91 -7.43 -11.79
C PRO A 12 4.64 -6.58 -11.67
N TRP A 13 4.83 -5.26 -11.67
CA TRP A 13 3.72 -4.33 -11.83
C TRP A 13 3.04 -4.54 -13.20
N PRO A 14 1.71 -4.57 -13.28
CA PRO A 14 1.03 -4.61 -14.56
C PRO A 14 1.16 -3.25 -15.27
N GLY A 15 1.26 -3.27 -16.61
CA GLY A 15 1.20 -2.08 -17.44
C GLY A 15 2.44 -1.19 -17.34
N ILE A 16 2.23 0.13 -17.18
CA ILE A 16 3.28 1.16 -17.24
C ILE A 16 3.97 1.43 -15.90
N GLY A 17 3.61 0.71 -14.83
CA GLY A 17 4.17 0.89 -13.49
C GLY A 17 3.11 1.31 -12.47
N TYR A 18 3.56 2.10 -11.48
CA TYR A 18 2.75 2.50 -10.32
C TYR A 18 2.71 4.02 -10.13
N VAL A 19 1.76 4.47 -9.32
CA VAL A 19 1.69 5.82 -8.75
C VAL A 19 1.55 5.72 -7.23
N GLU A 20 2.16 6.66 -6.51
CA GLU A 20 1.94 6.82 -5.05
C GLU A 20 0.60 7.52 -4.84
N SER A 21 -0.37 6.78 -4.31
CA SER A 21 -1.77 7.19 -4.24
C SER A 21 -2.22 7.67 -2.87
N ALA A 22 -1.54 7.24 -1.81
CA ALA A 22 -1.86 7.65 -0.45
C ALA A 22 -0.73 7.34 0.54
N LEU A 23 -0.82 7.91 1.73
CA LEU A 23 -0.09 7.49 2.93
C LEU A 23 -1.07 6.90 3.94
N LEU A 24 -0.81 5.69 4.40
CA LEU A 24 -1.65 4.94 5.33
C LEU A 24 -0.97 4.83 6.70
N ALA A 25 -1.54 5.48 7.71
CA ALA A 25 -1.20 5.29 9.12
C ALA A 25 -1.70 3.92 9.60
N ILE A 26 -0.83 2.92 9.51
CA ILE A 26 -1.01 1.60 10.10
C ILE A 26 0.36 1.08 10.53
N SER A 27 0.44 0.43 11.69
CA SER A 27 1.68 -0.20 12.13
C SER A 27 1.99 -1.44 11.30
N GLU A 28 3.27 -1.83 11.22
CA GLU A 28 3.64 -3.08 10.55
C GLU A 28 2.92 -4.29 11.19
N VAL A 29 2.82 -4.32 12.52
CA VAL A 29 2.17 -5.43 13.26
C VAL A 29 0.70 -5.53 12.89
N ASP A 30 -0.04 -4.42 12.97
CA ASP A 30 -1.47 -4.40 12.65
C ASP A 30 -1.71 -4.80 11.18
N LEU A 31 -0.83 -4.36 10.28
CA LEU A 31 -0.93 -4.73 8.87
C LEU A 31 -0.75 -6.24 8.71
N GLN A 32 0.32 -6.82 9.28
CA GLN A 32 0.62 -8.24 9.20
C GLN A 32 -0.49 -9.12 9.78
N GLU A 33 -1.11 -8.71 10.89
CA GLU A 33 -2.26 -9.41 11.47
C GLU A 33 -3.45 -9.44 10.50
N ARG A 34 -3.76 -8.30 9.88
CA ARG A 34 -4.89 -8.17 8.93
C ARG A 34 -4.69 -8.97 7.65
N ILE A 35 -3.46 -9.10 7.16
CA ILE A 35 -3.14 -9.86 5.93
C ILE A 35 -2.65 -11.29 6.21
N SER A 36 -2.45 -11.65 7.49
CA SER A 36 -1.95 -12.96 7.93
C SER A 36 -0.65 -13.40 7.25
N THR A 37 0.24 -12.44 6.93
CA THR A 37 1.55 -12.72 6.35
C THR A 37 2.59 -11.72 6.84
N LYS A 38 3.86 -12.12 6.80
CA LYS A 38 4.99 -11.21 7.01
C LYS A 38 5.19 -10.31 5.79
N LEU A 39 5.72 -9.13 6.04
CA LEU A 39 6.16 -8.23 4.97
C LEU A 39 7.47 -8.72 4.36
N ALA A 40 7.61 -8.52 3.05
CA ALA A 40 8.89 -8.62 2.37
C ALA A 40 9.80 -7.49 2.83
N ARG A 41 11.12 -7.71 2.81
CA ARG A 41 12.12 -6.74 3.24
C ARG A 41 13.25 -6.66 2.23
N GLY A 42 13.88 -5.50 2.15
CA GLY A 42 15.07 -5.28 1.35
C GLY A 42 15.66 -3.91 1.58
N THR A 43 16.56 -3.52 0.69
CA THR A 43 17.19 -2.20 0.69
C THR A 43 17.12 -1.65 -0.73
N GLU A 44 16.86 -0.36 -0.84
CA GLU A 44 16.83 0.37 -2.11
C GLU A 44 17.87 1.50 -2.07
N ASP A 45 18.68 1.59 -3.12
CA ASP A 45 19.75 2.58 -3.22
C ASP A 45 19.18 3.99 -3.14
N GLY A 46 19.68 4.79 -2.19
CA GLY A 46 19.23 6.16 -1.94
C GLY A 46 17.95 6.30 -1.12
N LEU A 47 17.19 5.22 -0.88
CA LEU A 47 15.97 5.24 -0.05
C LEU A 47 16.09 4.44 1.25
N GLY A 48 17.05 3.52 1.35
CA GLY A 48 17.32 2.74 2.55
C GLY A 48 16.54 1.43 2.62
N SER A 49 16.41 0.90 3.83
CA SER A 49 15.70 -0.32 4.15
C SER A 49 14.19 -0.13 4.01
N TRP A 50 13.53 -1.15 3.46
CA TRP A 50 12.10 -1.13 3.29
C TRP A 50 11.43 -2.42 3.78
N ALA A 51 10.15 -2.28 4.11
CA ALA A 51 9.22 -3.37 4.35
C ALA A 51 7.99 -3.18 3.46
N ALA A 52 7.59 -4.21 2.71
CA ALA A 52 6.52 -4.10 1.73
C ALA A 52 5.65 -5.34 1.60
N VAL A 53 4.43 -5.15 1.08
CA VAL A 53 3.56 -6.24 0.62
C VAL A 53 2.79 -5.83 -0.63
N GLY A 54 2.79 -6.72 -1.63
CA GLY A 54 1.92 -6.64 -2.78
C GLY A 54 0.59 -7.36 -2.53
N LEU A 55 -0.51 -6.75 -2.94
CA LEU A 55 -1.87 -7.21 -2.68
C LEU A 55 -2.68 -7.15 -3.98
N ARG A 56 -3.54 -8.15 -4.17
CA ARG A 56 -4.61 -8.14 -5.16
C ARG A 56 -5.96 -8.06 -4.45
N LEU A 57 -6.69 -6.99 -4.73
CA LEU A 57 -8.02 -6.72 -4.21
C LEU A 57 -9.08 -7.60 -4.89
N PRO A 58 -10.27 -7.74 -4.29
CA PRO A 58 -11.39 -8.50 -4.86
C PRO A 58 -11.80 -8.07 -6.28
N SER A 59 -11.76 -6.78 -6.58
CA SER A 59 -12.00 -6.22 -7.91
C SER A 59 -10.96 -6.63 -8.96
N GLY A 60 -9.83 -7.18 -8.52
CA GLY A 60 -8.64 -7.43 -9.34
C GLY A 60 -7.62 -6.30 -9.31
N GLY A 61 -7.92 -5.17 -8.63
CA GLY A 61 -6.97 -4.08 -8.41
C GLY A 61 -5.69 -4.57 -7.72
N ILE A 62 -4.54 -4.00 -8.08
CA ILE A 62 -3.24 -4.32 -7.50
C ILE A 62 -2.71 -3.12 -6.72
N VAL A 63 -2.27 -3.40 -5.49
CA VAL A 63 -1.74 -2.43 -4.55
C VAL A 63 -0.43 -2.93 -3.98
N GLU A 64 0.52 -2.04 -3.74
CA GLU A 64 1.67 -2.30 -2.87
C GLU A 64 1.60 -1.34 -1.68
N LEU A 65 1.82 -1.88 -0.48
CA LEU A 65 2.05 -1.10 0.72
C LEU A 65 3.53 -1.18 1.03
N VAL A 66 4.23 -0.05 1.03
CA VAL A 66 5.68 0.01 1.31
C VAL A 66 5.99 1.06 2.36
N ASN A 67 6.84 0.70 3.32
CA ASN A 67 7.40 1.62 4.31
C ASN A 67 8.93 1.63 4.17
N TYR A 68 9.51 2.83 4.12
CA TYR A 68 10.96 3.04 4.13
C TYR A 68 11.37 3.53 5.54
N HIS A 69 12.18 2.74 6.26
CA HIS A 69 12.46 2.99 7.68
C HIS A 69 13.29 4.25 7.91
N GLU A 70 14.13 4.63 6.96
CA GLU A 70 15.04 5.77 7.06
C GLU A 70 14.37 7.09 6.65
N ARG A 71 13.11 7.08 6.18
CA ARG A 71 12.37 8.31 5.89
C ARG A 71 11.86 8.95 7.19
N PRO A 72 12.30 10.18 7.54
CA PRO A 72 11.88 10.84 8.77
C PRO A 72 10.36 11.02 8.83
N GLY A 73 9.74 10.71 9.98
CA GLY A 73 8.33 10.99 10.25
C GLY A 73 7.32 10.00 9.66
N GLN A 74 7.74 8.87 9.08
CA GLN A 74 6.83 7.92 8.43
C GLN A 74 6.70 6.59 9.20
N ASN A 75 5.88 6.57 10.25
CA ASN A 75 5.21 5.34 10.72
C ASN A 75 3.97 5.07 9.86
N ALA A 76 4.14 5.08 8.53
CA ALA A 76 3.05 4.99 7.57
C ALA A 76 3.50 4.24 6.32
N PHE A 77 2.56 3.53 5.70
CA PHE A 77 2.80 2.85 4.43
C PHE A 77 2.41 3.76 3.27
N ILE A 78 3.32 3.91 2.31
CA ILE A 78 2.98 4.46 0.99
C ILE A 78 2.12 3.43 0.28
N VAL A 79 0.95 3.87 -0.18
CA VAL A 79 0.03 3.06 -0.98
C VAL A 79 0.35 3.31 -2.44
N ARG A 80 0.91 2.33 -3.12
CA ARG A 80 1.16 2.36 -4.56
C ARG A 80 0.08 1.59 -5.29
N THR A 81 -0.45 2.18 -6.36
CA THR A 81 -1.47 1.55 -7.21
C THR A 81 -1.02 1.55 -8.67
N VAL A 82 -1.60 0.67 -9.48
CA VAL A 82 -1.34 0.65 -10.92
C VAL A 82 -1.66 2.01 -11.52
N ALA A 83 -0.75 2.58 -12.32
CA ALA A 83 -0.86 3.95 -12.80
C ALA A 83 -2.13 4.25 -13.63
N THR A 84 -2.74 3.22 -14.25
CA THR A 84 -3.97 3.35 -15.05
C THR A 84 -5.25 3.08 -14.25
N ALA A 85 -5.14 2.74 -12.96
CA ALA A 85 -6.30 2.51 -12.11
C ALA A 85 -6.89 3.84 -11.61
N ALA A 86 -8.15 3.82 -11.18
CA ALA A 86 -8.75 4.92 -10.43
C ALA A 86 -8.29 4.82 -8.96
N PRO A 87 -7.34 5.65 -8.49
CA PRO A 87 -6.69 5.44 -7.18
C PRO A 87 -7.69 5.55 -6.03
N GLU A 88 -8.71 6.39 -6.21
CA GLU A 88 -9.80 6.60 -5.26
C GLU A 88 -10.52 5.28 -4.91
N LEU A 89 -11.02 4.59 -5.94
CA LEU A 89 -11.78 3.35 -5.82
C LEU A 89 -10.92 2.20 -5.26
N VAL A 90 -9.65 2.15 -5.68
CA VAL A 90 -8.69 1.15 -5.21
C VAL A 90 -8.38 1.36 -3.72
N LEU A 91 -8.23 2.61 -3.28
CA LEU A 91 -7.99 2.92 -1.87
C LEU A 91 -9.21 2.57 -1.01
N ASP A 92 -10.43 2.93 -1.44
CA ASP A 92 -11.64 2.63 -0.66
C ASP A 92 -11.86 1.12 -0.49
N GLU A 93 -11.62 0.35 -1.56
CA GLU A 93 -11.67 -1.10 -1.51
C GLU A 93 -10.57 -1.69 -0.61
N LEU A 94 -9.34 -1.16 -0.68
CA LEU A 94 -8.25 -1.55 0.20
C LEU A 94 -8.62 -1.32 1.68
N LEU A 95 -9.09 -0.12 2.03
CA LEU A 95 -9.49 0.22 3.40
C LEU A 95 -10.59 -0.72 3.89
N SER A 96 -11.59 -1.00 3.04
CA SER A 96 -12.65 -1.95 3.36
C SER A 96 -12.11 -3.38 3.56
N CYS A 97 -11.16 -3.84 2.74
CA CYS A 97 -10.56 -5.16 2.87
C CYS A 97 -9.72 -5.29 4.14
N LEU A 98 -8.99 -4.23 4.49
CA LEU A 98 -8.18 -4.20 5.70
C LEU A 98 -9.02 -3.92 6.94
N GLY A 99 -10.29 -3.54 6.83
CA GLY A 99 -11.11 -3.13 7.98
C GLY A 99 -10.58 -1.86 8.63
N LEU A 100 -10.16 -0.91 7.80
CA LEU A 100 -9.67 0.42 8.17
C LEU A 100 -10.70 1.49 7.77
N THR A 101 -10.54 2.68 8.33
CA THR A 101 -11.41 3.83 8.07
C THR A 101 -10.60 4.98 7.47
N GLN A 102 -11.29 5.96 6.88
CA GLN A 102 -10.64 7.13 6.26
C GLN A 102 -9.66 7.88 7.18
N PRO A 103 -9.86 8.00 8.51
CA PRO A 103 -8.86 8.57 9.42
C PRO A 103 -7.49 7.88 9.42
N SER A 104 -7.38 6.66 8.91
CA SER A 104 -6.09 5.99 8.71
C SER A 104 -5.31 6.56 7.52
N VAL A 105 -5.92 7.37 6.66
CA VAL A 105 -5.26 8.01 5.51
C VAL A 105 -4.69 9.36 5.93
N ILE A 106 -3.36 9.50 5.88
CA ILE A 106 -2.64 10.76 6.21
C ILE A 106 -2.68 11.74 5.04
N TRP A 107 -2.61 11.21 3.81
CA TRP A 107 -2.59 11.98 2.58
C TRP A 107 -3.11 11.13 1.42
N ARG A 108 -3.77 11.75 0.43
CA ARG A 108 -4.21 11.10 -0.81
C ARG A 108 -3.77 11.89 -2.04
N TRP A 109 -3.43 11.19 -3.12
CA TRP A 109 -3.19 11.79 -4.42
C TRP A 109 -4.42 12.56 -4.90
N GLY A 110 -4.24 13.81 -5.30
CA GLY A 110 -5.34 14.70 -5.67
C GLY A 110 -5.76 15.66 -4.56
N ASP A 111 -5.28 15.47 -3.32
CA ASP A 111 -5.32 16.49 -2.28
C ASP A 111 -4.33 17.61 -2.64
N SER A 112 -4.70 18.42 -3.64
CA SER A 112 -4.18 19.77 -3.75
C SER A 112 -4.79 20.55 -2.60
N THR A 113 -3.97 21.00 -1.65
CA THR A 113 -4.36 22.08 -0.76
C THR A 113 -4.83 23.25 -1.62
N ALA A 114 -6.13 23.56 -1.55
CA ALA A 114 -6.62 24.89 -1.88
C ALA A 114 -6.00 25.92 -0.93
#